data_AF-A0A531JER9-F1
#
_entry.id   AF-A0A531JER9-F1
#
_cell.length_a   1.000
_cell.length_b   1.000
_cell.length_c   1.000
_cell.angle_alpha   90.00
_cell.angle_beta   90.00
_cell.angle_gamma   90.00
#
_symmetry.space_group_name_H-M   'P 1'
#
loop_
_entity.id
_entity.type
_entity.pdbx_description
1 polymer ?
#
loop_
_entity_poly.entity_id
_entity_poly.type
_entity_poly.pdbx_seq_one_letter_code
_entity_poly.pdbx_strand_id
1 'polypeptide(L)'
;SGLTFDSVISGVPLLNFPVEQRVAYVESLLDRIPTGRPVVQLTYGPLSPIPPGRGDYTVEHFHFVIRNIPPTQLWIYRRGAQ
;
A
#
# COMPACT_ATOMS: atom_id res chain seq x y z
N SER A 1 -20.21 -4.15 -12.70
CA SER A 1 -19.25 -3.40 -13.51
C SER A 1 -17.83 -3.74 -13.07
N GLY A 2 -17.10 -4.48 -13.92
CA GLY A 2 -15.64 -4.39 -14.14
C GLY A 2 -14.63 -4.41 -12.99
N LEU A 3 -14.77 -5.24 -11.96
CA LEU A 3 -13.64 -5.49 -11.04
C LEU A 3 -12.50 -6.16 -11.83
N THR A 4 -11.31 -5.54 -11.83
CA THR A 4 -10.22 -5.91 -12.74
C THR A 4 -9.18 -6.83 -12.09
N PHE A 5 -9.00 -6.74 -10.76
CA PHE A 5 -8.01 -7.52 -10.01
C PHE A 5 -8.52 -7.94 -8.62
N ASP A 6 -8.00 -9.06 -8.09
CA ASP A 6 -8.27 -9.54 -6.73
C ASP A 6 -7.36 -8.92 -5.66
N SER A 7 -6.20 -8.41 -6.06
CA SER A 7 -5.21 -7.73 -5.20
C SER A 7 -4.21 -6.95 -6.05
N VAL A 8 -3.44 -6.05 -5.43
CA VAL A 8 -2.34 -5.31 -6.08
C VAL A 8 -1.06 -5.49 -5.29
N ILE A 9 0.06 -5.67 -5.97
CA ILE A 9 1.41 -5.62 -5.38
C ILE A 9 2.17 -4.48 -6.06
N SER A 10 2.69 -3.53 -5.29
CA SER A 10 3.40 -2.37 -5.79
C SER A 10 4.81 -2.24 -5.22
N GLY A 11 5.76 -2.06 -6.14
CA GLY A 11 7.16 -1.70 -5.85
C GLY A 11 7.50 -0.25 -6.23
N VAL A 12 6.50 0.63 -6.44
CA VAL A 12 6.75 2.03 -6.80
C VAL A 12 7.52 2.73 -5.67
N PRO A 13 8.59 3.51 -5.96
CA PRO A 13 9.40 4.18 -4.95
C PRO A 13 8.69 5.43 -4.41
N LEU A 14 7.64 5.22 -3.61
CA LEU A 14 6.72 6.28 -3.21
C LEU A 14 7.34 7.39 -2.37
N LEU A 15 8.43 7.13 -1.65
CA LEU A 15 9.09 8.14 -0.80
C LEU A 15 9.63 9.36 -1.59
N ASN A 16 9.73 9.25 -2.92
CA ASN A 16 10.11 10.36 -3.80
C ASN A 16 8.97 11.36 -4.06
N PHE A 17 7.76 11.09 -3.56
CA PHE A 17 6.56 11.88 -3.86
C PHE A 17 5.96 12.51 -2.58
N PRO A 18 5.30 13.69 -2.69
CA PRO A 18 4.55 14.31 -1.59
C PRO A 18 3.50 13.36 -0.98
N VAL A 19 3.16 13.58 0.30
CA VAL A 19 2.16 12.74 1.01
C VAL A 19 0.85 12.64 0.21
N GLU A 20 0.31 13.75 -0.27
CA GLU A 20 -0.99 13.74 -0.95
C GLU A 20 -0.98 12.85 -2.21
N GLN A 21 0.13 12.86 -2.96
CA GLN A 21 0.25 12.02 -4.16
C GLN A 21 0.35 10.54 -3.82
N ARG A 22 1.05 10.19 -2.74
CA ARG A 22 1.16 8.80 -2.27
C ARG A 22 -0.19 8.26 -1.78
N VAL A 23 -0.99 9.11 -1.13
CA VAL A 23 -2.37 8.79 -0.71
C VAL A 23 -3.25 8.57 -1.94
N ALA A 24 -3.29 9.54 -2.86
CA ALA A 24 -4.08 9.43 -4.09
C ALA A 24 -3.71 8.19 -4.92
N TYR A 25 -2.42 7.84 -4.95
CA TYR A 25 -1.93 6.63 -5.58
C TYR A 25 -2.58 5.38 -5.00
N VAL A 26 -2.50 5.16 -3.68
CA VAL A 26 -3.07 3.97 -3.02
C VAL A 26 -4.59 3.91 -3.16
N GLU A 27 -5.29 5.04 -3.01
CA GLU A 27 -6.73 5.12 -3.21
C GLU A 27 -7.14 4.66 -4.61
N SER A 28 -6.42 5.13 -5.64
CA SER A 28 -6.70 4.72 -7.02
C SER A 28 -6.46 3.22 -7.28
N LEU A 29 -5.58 2.58 -6.50
CA LEU A 29 -5.36 1.14 -6.58
C LEU A 29 -6.49 0.39 -5.88
N LEU A 30 -6.92 0.88 -4.72
CA LEU A 30 -8.04 0.33 -3.95
C LEU A 30 -9.36 0.41 -4.74
N ASP A 31 -9.57 1.47 -5.53
CA ASP A 31 -10.74 1.60 -6.42
C ASP A 31 -10.83 0.51 -7.50
N ARG A 32 -9.73 -0.21 -7.77
CA ARG A 32 -9.63 -1.24 -8.82
C ARG A 32 -9.79 -2.67 -8.30
N ILE A 33 -9.98 -2.85 -7.00
CA ILE A 33 -10.12 -4.15 -6.35
C ILE A 33 -11.36 -4.18 -5.43
N PRO A 34 -11.92 -5.37 -5.11
CA PRO A 34 -13.05 -5.46 -4.19
C PRO A 34 -12.71 -4.90 -2.80
N THR A 35 -13.68 -4.31 -2.11
CA THR A 35 -13.54 -3.88 -0.70
C THR A 35 -13.01 -5.01 0.18
N GLY A 36 -12.12 -4.68 1.12
CA GLY A 36 -11.43 -5.66 1.98
C GLY A 36 -10.25 -6.37 1.33
N ARG A 37 -10.05 -6.28 0.00
CA ARG A 37 -8.89 -6.87 -0.68
C ARG A 37 -7.65 -5.99 -0.50
N PRO A 38 -6.44 -6.59 -0.49
CA PRO A 38 -5.22 -5.87 -0.16
C PRO A 38 -4.55 -5.20 -1.37
N VAL A 39 -3.99 -4.03 -1.11
CA VAL A 39 -2.83 -3.50 -1.83
C VAL A 39 -1.59 -3.75 -0.96
N VAL A 40 -0.60 -4.46 -1.48
CA VAL A 40 0.70 -4.68 -0.83
C VAL A 40 1.70 -3.69 -1.39
N GLN A 41 2.39 -2.93 -0.54
CA GLN A 41 3.42 -1.98 -0.92
C GLN A 41 4.77 -2.38 -0.34
N LEU A 42 5.78 -2.38 -1.18
CA LEU A 42 7.18 -2.53 -0.80
C LEU A 42 7.76 -1.16 -0.44
N THR A 43 8.59 -1.10 0.60
CA THR A 43 9.40 0.09 0.91
C THR A 43 10.74 -0.33 1.49
N TYR A 44 11.78 0.45 1.20
CA TYR A 44 13.09 0.33 1.84
C TYR A 44 13.24 1.29 3.04
N GLY A 45 12.22 2.09 3.33
CA GLY A 45 12.15 2.90 4.55
C GLY A 45 11.67 2.08 5.76
N PRO A 46 11.98 2.50 7.01
CA PRO A 46 11.57 1.78 8.21
C PRO A 46 10.07 1.91 8.53
N LEU A 47 9.39 2.89 7.94
CA LEU A 47 7.97 3.20 8.17
C LEU A 47 7.16 3.04 6.89
N SER A 48 5.84 2.98 7.07
CA SER A 48 4.89 2.97 5.96
C SER A 48 5.13 4.16 5.02
N PRO A 49 5.24 3.93 3.69
CA PRO A 49 5.41 5.02 2.74
C PRO A 49 4.13 5.85 2.61
N ILE A 50 2.96 5.33 2.98
CA ILE A 50 1.71 6.08 3.08
C ILE A 50 1.29 6.14 4.56
N PRO A 51 1.15 7.33 5.15
CA PRO A 51 0.76 7.48 6.56
C PRO A 51 -0.70 7.06 6.81
N PRO A 52 -1.02 6.42 7.95
CA PRO A 52 -2.40 6.11 8.31
C PRO A 52 -3.23 7.38 8.57
N GLY A 53 -4.56 7.26 8.46
CA GLY A 53 -5.50 8.34 8.77
C GLY A 53 -5.49 9.51 7.78
N ARG A 54 -4.92 9.33 6.57
CA ARG A 54 -4.92 10.34 5.51
C ARG A 54 -5.84 10.02 4.34
N GLY A 55 -6.52 8.88 4.36
CA GLY A 55 -7.48 8.43 3.35
C GLY A 55 -8.43 7.35 3.91
N ASP A 56 -9.25 6.78 3.05
CA ASP A 56 -10.21 5.70 3.34
C ASP A 56 -9.54 4.32 3.19
N TYR A 57 -8.54 4.09 4.04
CA TYR A 57 -7.85 2.81 4.16
C TYR A 57 -7.29 2.60 5.57
N THR A 58 -7.10 1.33 5.92
CA THR A 58 -6.24 0.91 7.02
C THR A 58 -4.82 0.66 6.54
N VAL A 59 -3.86 0.71 7.46
CA VAL A 59 -2.44 0.43 7.19
C VAL A 59 -1.97 -0.61 8.20
N GLU A 60 -1.40 -1.70 7.70
CA GLU A 60 -0.88 -2.81 8.49
C GLU A 60 0.56 -3.10 8.06
N HIS A 61 1.47 -3.25 9.03
CA HIS A 61 2.79 -3.83 8.75
C HIS A 61 2.62 -5.33 8.51
N PHE A 62 3.05 -5.81 7.35
CA PHE A 62 2.84 -7.21 6.96
C PHE A 62 4.06 -8.08 7.22
N HIS A 63 5.22 -7.68 6.71
CA HIS A 63 6.42 -8.50 6.82
C HIS A 63 7.70 -7.69 6.62
N PHE A 64 8.79 -8.18 7.18
CA PHE A 64 10.13 -7.66 6.92
C PHE A 64 10.98 -8.73 6.21
N VAL A 65 11.39 -8.43 4.97
CA VAL A 65 12.13 -9.36 4.11
C VAL A 65 13.64 -9.08 4.22
N ILE A 66 14.33 -9.89 5.01
CA ILE A 66 15.79 -9.80 5.23
C ILE A 66 16.60 -10.27 4.03
N ARG A 67 16.07 -11.22 3.25
CA ARG A 67 16.77 -11.78 2.07
C ARG A 67 16.87 -10.82 0.88
N ASN A 68 16.32 -9.61 1.00
CA ASN A 68 16.57 -8.52 0.07
C ASN A 68 17.71 -7.65 0.64
N ILE A 69 18.70 -7.31 -0.18
CA ILE A 69 19.76 -6.36 0.20
C ILE A 69 19.53 -5.10 -0.65
N PRO A 70 19.08 -3.97 -0.07
CA PRO A 70 18.76 -3.72 1.34
C PRO A 70 17.41 -4.34 1.79
N PRO A 71 17.21 -4.57 3.11
CA PRO A 71 15.98 -5.19 3.62
C PRO A 71 14.72 -4.41 3.25
N THR A 72 13.65 -5.13 2.91
CA THR A 72 12.38 -4.52 2.45
C THR A 72 11.29 -4.71 3.50
N GLN A 73 10.55 -3.65 3.80
CA GLN A 73 9.30 -3.71 4.55
C GLN A 73 8.13 -3.89 3.58
N LEU A 74 7.20 -4.78 3.93
CA LEU A 74 5.92 -4.96 3.25
C LEU A 74 4.80 -4.37 4.10
N TRP A 75 3.95 -3.57 3.48
CA TRP A 75 2.79 -2.94 4.11
C TRP A 75 1.53 -3.32 3.35
N ILE A 76 0.42 -3.52 4.08
CA ILE A 76 -0.89 -3.77 3.49
C ILE A 76 -1.80 -2.56 3.71
N TYR A 77 -2.53 -2.20 2.65
CA TYR A 77 -3.63 -1.24 2.66
C TYR A 77 -4.93 -1.95 2.28
N ARG A 78 -6.01 -1.66 3.01
CA ARG A 78 -7.36 -2.18 2.72
C ARG A 78 -8.39 -1.09 2.92
N ARG A 79 -9.40 -1.04 2.04
CA ARG A 79 -10.60 -0.22 2.23
C ARG A 79 -11.65 -0.99 3.03
N GLY A 80 -12.33 -0.31 3.94
CA GLY A 80 -13.47 -0.85 4.68
C GLY A 80 -13.16 -2.01 5.63
N ALA A 81 -11.89 -2.29 5.89
CA ALA A 81 -11.47 -3.21 6.94
C ALA A 81 -11.49 -2.42 8.27
N GLN A 82 -12.63 -2.36 8.95
CA GLN A 82 -12.66 -2.05 10.37
C GLN A 82 -12.37 -3.31 11.18
#